data_AF-A0A0E0IV86-F1
#
_entry.id   AF-A0A0E0IV86-F1
#
_cell.length_a   1.000
_cell.length_b   1.000
_cell.length_c   1.000
_cell.angle_alpha   90.00
_cell.angle_beta   90.00
_cell.angle_gamma   90.00
#
_symmetry.space_group_name_H-M   'P 1'
#
loop_
_entity.id
_entity.type
_entity.pdbx_description
1 polymer ?
#
loop_
_entity_poly.entity_id
_entity_poly.type
_entity_poly.pdbx_seq_one_letter_code
_entity_poly.pdbx_strand_id
1 'polypeptide(L)'
;MPAAMAGGTGGAGGGGGRALDCRSFWKAGAFESASAPSREFHDALVAGDFDRARVHPKFLHTNATSHKWAFGAIAELLDNAVDEICNGATFIKVDKSVNLKDNSTMLVFQDDGGGMDPEGVRRCMSLGFSTKKSKKTIGQYGNGFKTSTMRLGADAIVFTRANRGSNVTLSIGLLSYTFLRRTMKDDIVVPMLDFKIQDGHIVPLVYGSQGDWDSSLKIILEWSPFSSKEELLQQFKDIVSHGTKDILLRDQDKASGGVTKAQKEIVQQHISHRLRFSLRAYTSILYLKKFENFQIILRGKPVEQIRIADELKFKKLVTYKPQVAHDSQVVSVKVDVGFAKEAPVLGIFGMNVYHKNRLIMPFWKVLQEGSSRGRSVVGVLEANFIEPAHDKQDFERTPLFIRLEAKLRQIILDYWKEKCHLIGYQPVDPQLRSQYKAALKDSGNPGPKSQQKASTSRRTGGHTSNLLPETYDDTEVIGLTANGSGSRVRSFGQAQENSMEPVGLDENSVDIGSEGALDPYIMEKLSEENIGLFTRREELRQRDTQLRQTVGELEQQLAETKKKCAQLADDLRIRKSQQQQQPPYI
;
A
#
# COMPACT_ATOMS: atom_id res chain seq x y z
N MET A 1 31.54 34.10 60.93
CA MET A 1 31.50 33.04 61.97
C MET A 1 30.04 32.68 62.23
N PRO A 2 29.72 31.41 62.52
CA PRO A 2 30.18 30.15 61.93
C PRO A 2 28.93 29.35 61.45
N ALA A 3 28.90 28.13 60.91
CA ALA A 3 29.77 26.96 60.77
C ALA A 3 29.25 26.19 59.51
N ALA A 4 30.02 25.63 58.57
CA ALA A 4 31.08 24.61 58.64
C ALA A 4 30.61 23.21 59.09
N MET A 5 30.78 22.24 58.17
CA MET A 5 31.18 20.81 58.30
C MET A 5 30.29 19.89 57.42
N ALA A 6 30.76 19.39 56.27
CA ALA A 6 31.70 18.25 56.04
C ALA A 6 31.00 16.89 56.25
N GLY A 7 31.14 15.84 55.45
CA GLY A 7 31.83 15.43 54.20
C GLY A 7 31.09 14.14 53.74
N GLY A 8 31.37 13.40 52.67
CA GLY A 8 32.47 13.34 51.72
C GLY A 8 32.20 12.24 50.67
N THR A 9 33.04 12.26 49.64
CA THR A 9 33.54 11.15 48.79
C THR A 9 32.58 10.28 47.95
N GLY A 10 32.77 10.39 46.62
CA GLY A 10 33.28 9.28 45.80
C GLY A 10 32.27 8.40 45.06
N GLY A 11 32.22 8.52 43.73
CA GLY A 11 31.56 7.54 42.86
C GLY A 11 31.60 7.93 41.38
N ALA A 12 32.68 7.56 40.69
CA ALA A 12 32.73 7.54 39.24
C ALA A 12 31.93 6.33 38.70
N GLY A 13 31.19 6.50 37.61
CA GLY A 13 30.75 5.38 36.79
C GLY A 13 29.41 5.58 36.07
N GLY A 14 29.44 5.42 34.75
CA GLY A 14 28.30 4.91 33.99
C GLY A 14 27.67 5.88 32.99
N GLY A 15 28.21 5.93 31.77
CA GLY A 15 27.47 6.41 30.61
C GLY A 15 26.22 5.54 30.40
N GLY A 16 25.05 6.12 30.66
CA GLY A 16 23.75 5.52 30.37
C GLY A 16 23.17 6.12 29.10
N GLY A 17 23.04 5.29 28.06
CA GLY A 17 22.41 5.66 26.79
C GLY A 17 20.99 6.19 26.99
N ARG A 18 20.70 7.34 26.39
CA ARG A 18 19.34 7.88 26.31
C ARG A 18 18.50 6.96 25.41
N ALA A 19 17.64 6.17 26.03
CA ALA A 19 16.64 5.34 25.36
C ALA A 19 15.71 6.20 24.48
N LEU A 20 15.36 5.64 23.32
CA LEU A 20 14.55 6.20 22.24
C LEU A 20 13.05 6.29 22.60
N ASP A 21 12.71 6.97 23.69
CA ASP A 21 11.31 7.25 24.00
C ASP A 21 10.86 8.50 23.24
N CYS A 22 9.65 8.48 22.66
CA CYS A 22 9.01 9.56 21.89
C CYS A 22 9.32 9.65 20.37
N ARG A 23 8.98 8.59 19.61
CA ARG A 23 8.71 8.64 18.14
C ARG A 23 7.22 8.45 17.79
N SER A 24 6.32 8.55 18.76
CA SER A 24 4.90 8.24 18.62
C SER A 24 4.10 9.34 17.91
N PHE A 25 4.23 9.43 16.59
CA PHE A 25 3.51 10.37 15.73
C PHE A 25 1.97 10.35 15.95
N TRP A 26 1.38 9.17 16.17
CA TRP A 26 -0.06 9.02 16.41
C TRP A 26 -0.51 9.25 17.86
N LYS A 27 0.43 9.41 18.81
CA LYS A 27 0.12 9.77 20.21
C LYS A 27 0.23 11.28 20.47
N ALA A 28 0.65 12.07 19.48
CA ALA A 28 0.87 13.51 19.61
C ALA A 28 -0.42 14.34 19.82
N GLY A 29 -1.61 13.73 19.73
CA GLY A 29 -2.90 14.36 19.97
C GLY A 29 -3.34 14.42 21.45
N ALA A 30 -2.59 13.82 22.37
CA ALA A 30 -2.97 13.71 23.78
C ALA A 30 -1.91 14.31 24.71
N PHE A 31 -1.73 15.63 24.70
CA PHE A 31 -1.01 16.31 25.78
C PHE A 31 -1.65 17.66 26.10
N GLU A 32 -1.91 17.86 27.38
CA GLU A 32 -2.53 19.04 27.99
C GLU A 32 -1.73 20.32 27.73
N SER A 33 -2.47 21.43 27.66
CA SER A 33 -1.97 22.79 27.50
C SER A 33 -1.13 23.20 28.71
N ALA A 34 0.20 23.19 28.60
CA ALA A 34 1.05 23.96 29.49
C ALA A 34 1.07 25.43 29.02
N SER A 35 0.80 26.34 29.97
CA SER A 35 0.72 27.79 29.81
C SER A 35 1.98 28.40 29.18
N ALA A 36 1.78 29.27 28.20
CA ALA A 36 2.84 30.00 27.51
C ALA A 36 3.50 31.06 28.44
N PRO A 37 4.83 31.19 28.46
CA PRO A 37 5.47 32.38 29.00
C PRO A 37 5.39 33.52 27.96
N SER A 38 5.08 34.73 28.45
CA SER A 38 5.07 35.99 27.72
C SER A 38 6.43 36.27 27.05
N ARG A 39 6.43 36.57 25.74
CA ARG A 39 7.62 37.01 25.00
C ARG A 39 7.55 38.53 24.73
N GLU A 40 8.65 39.21 25.08
CA GLU A 40 8.99 40.55 24.64
C GLU A 40 9.35 40.56 23.16
N PHE A 41 8.87 41.57 22.43
CA PHE A 41 9.09 41.78 21.00
C PHE A 41 10.37 42.58 20.76
N HIS A 42 11.29 42.02 19.97
CA HIS A 42 12.27 42.77 19.17
C HIS A 42 12.63 41.89 17.96
N ASP A 43 12.23 42.25 16.75
CA ASP A 43 12.91 43.25 15.91
C ASP A 43 12.25 43.26 14.53
N ALA A 44 11.82 44.43 14.07
CA ALA A 44 11.11 44.63 12.82
C ALA A 44 12.03 45.32 11.82
N LEU A 45 12.38 44.67 10.69
CA LEU A 45 12.77 45.39 9.47
C LEU A 45 12.36 44.64 8.18
N VAL A 46 11.30 45.17 7.58
CA VAL A 46 11.08 45.48 6.14
C VAL A 46 11.07 44.32 5.11
N ALA A 47 9.85 43.82 4.81
CA ALA A 47 9.34 43.66 3.43
C ALA A 47 7.82 43.33 3.43
N GLY A 48 6.96 44.30 3.11
CA GLY A 48 5.57 44.08 2.68
C GLY A 48 4.60 43.61 3.77
N ASP A 49 4.01 44.58 4.46
CA ASP A 49 3.25 44.49 5.71
C ASP A 49 1.82 43.91 5.54
N PHE A 50 1.74 42.62 5.20
CA PHE A 50 0.56 41.81 5.47
C PHE A 50 1.00 40.58 6.26
N ASP A 51 0.33 40.33 7.39
CA ASP A 51 0.50 39.09 8.14
C ASP A 51 0.27 37.90 7.21
N ARG A 52 1.34 37.15 6.92
CA ARG A 52 1.24 35.92 6.13
C ARG A 52 0.70 34.83 7.03
N ALA A 53 -0.26 34.06 6.51
CA ALA A 53 -0.72 32.86 7.18
C ALA A 53 0.48 31.91 7.42
N ARG A 54 0.81 31.70 8.70
CA ARG A 54 1.87 30.78 9.12
C ARG A 54 1.29 29.41 9.40
N VAL A 55 2.07 28.36 9.12
CA VAL A 55 1.66 26.97 9.31
C VAL A 55 2.53 26.35 10.39
N HIS A 56 1.92 26.11 11.54
CA HIS A 56 2.57 25.44 12.66
C HIS A 56 2.84 23.95 12.33
N PRO A 57 3.98 23.34 12.73
CA PRO A 57 4.32 21.95 12.40
C PRO A 57 3.25 20.90 12.76
N LYS A 58 2.42 21.15 13.79
CA LYS A 58 1.27 20.29 14.13
C LYS A 58 0.30 20.11 12.96
N PHE A 59 0.22 21.07 12.04
CA PHE A 59 -0.61 20.96 10.83
C PHE A 59 -0.21 19.78 9.94
N LEU A 60 1.07 19.37 9.88
CA LEU A 60 1.50 18.20 9.12
C LEU A 60 0.81 16.92 9.62
N HIS A 61 0.61 16.81 10.93
CA HIS A 61 -0.13 15.70 11.54
C HIS A 61 -1.63 15.77 11.22
N THR A 62 -2.25 16.93 11.39
CA THR A 62 -3.66 17.14 11.02
C THR A 62 -3.91 16.82 9.55
N ASN A 63 -3.05 17.30 8.66
CA ASN A 63 -3.13 17.06 7.22
C ASN A 63 -2.94 15.57 6.88
N ALA A 64 -2.13 14.82 7.64
CA ALA A 64 -1.98 13.37 7.45
C ALA A 64 -3.27 12.58 7.75
N THR A 65 -4.20 13.12 8.55
CA THR A 65 -5.46 12.43 8.90
C THR A 65 -6.45 12.34 7.74
N SER A 66 -6.24 13.10 6.65
CA SER A 66 -7.03 13.02 5.43
C SER A 66 -7.06 11.61 4.84
N HIS A 67 -5.93 10.89 4.87
CA HIS A 67 -5.92 9.49 4.45
C HIS A 67 -6.28 8.58 5.61
N LYS A 68 -7.46 7.96 5.57
CA LYS A 68 -7.81 6.88 6.52
C LYS A 68 -7.08 5.58 6.20
N TRP A 69 -6.78 5.34 4.94
CA TRP A 69 -6.18 4.10 4.45
C TRP A 69 -4.77 4.30 3.88
N ALA A 70 -3.82 3.49 4.33
CA ALA A 70 -2.42 3.63 3.93
C ALA A 70 -2.19 3.44 2.42
N PHE A 71 -2.95 2.56 1.75
CA PHE A 71 -2.79 2.39 0.30
C PHE A 71 -3.29 3.60 -0.48
N GLY A 72 -4.23 4.38 0.06
CA GLY A 72 -4.63 5.66 -0.53
C GLY A 72 -3.46 6.64 -0.60
N ALA A 73 -2.70 6.76 0.50
CA ALA A 73 -1.48 7.56 0.55
C ALA A 73 -0.38 7.01 -0.39
N ILE A 74 -0.21 5.69 -0.46
CA ILE A 74 0.74 5.08 -1.42
C ILE A 74 0.32 5.40 -2.86
N ALA A 75 -0.98 5.35 -3.17
CA ALA A 75 -1.48 5.60 -4.50
C ALA A 75 -1.31 7.07 -4.93
N GLU A 76 -1.39 8.04 -4.02
CA GLU A 76 -1.01 9.43 -4.32
C GLU A 76 0.44 9.57 -4.79
N LEU A 77 1.37 8.82 -4.18
CA LEU A 77 2.77 8.80 -4.62
C LEU A 77 2.94 8.09 -5.96
N LEU A 78 2.18 7.01 -6.21
CA LEU A 78 2.13 6.36 -7.53
C LEU A 78 1.56 7.31 -8.60
N ASP A 79 0.51 8.07 -8.27
CA ASP A 79 -0.12 9.04 -9.18
C ASP A 79 0.87 10.12 -9.63
N ASN A 80 1.77 10.54 -8.74
CA ASN A 80 2.82 11.51 -9.10
C ASN A 80 3.78 10.97 -10.15
N ALA A 81 4.22 9.72 -10.04
CA ALA A 81 5.10 9.11 -11.04
C ALA A 81 4.36 8.76 -12.35
N VAL A 82 3.08 8.37 -12.27
CA VAL A 82 2.25 8.12 -13.45
C VAL A 82 2.00 9.42 -14.23
N ASP A 83 1.82 10.55 -13.54
CA ASP A 83 1.73 11.86 -14.19
C ASP A 83 3.02 12.22 -14.97
N GLU A 84 4.17 11.64 -14.61
CA GLU A 84 5.47 11.86 -15.28
C GLU A 84 5.70 10.99 -16.52
N ILE A 85 4.76 10.10 -16.89
CA ILE A 85 4.83 9.35 -18.15
C ILE A 85 4.95 10.28 -19.36
N CYS A 86 4.30 11.45 -19.32
CA CYS A 86 4.41 12.46 -20.38
C CYS A 86 5.82 13.07 -20.49
N ASN A 87 6.63 12.97 -19.43
CA ASN A 87 8.01 13.41 -19.36
C ASN A 87 9.01 12.25 -19.53
N GLY A 88 8.54 11.07 -19.97
CA GLY A 88 9.39 9.93 -20.31
C GLY A 88 9.59 8.91 -19.19
N ALA A 89 8.85 9.00 -18.08
CA ALA A 89 8.90 7.96 -17.04
C ALA A 89 8.52 6.58 -17.62
N THR A 90 9.28 5.54 -17.27
CA THR A 90 9.05 4.15 -17.67
C THR A 90 8.78 3.23 -16.49
N PHE A 91 9.07 3.64 -15.26
CA PHE A 91 8.69 2.86 -14.09
C PHE A 91 8.53 3.68 -12.80
N ILE A 92 7.86 3.05 -11.84
CA ILE A 92 8.00 3.37 -10.41
C ILE A 92 8.26 2.09 -9.61
N LYS A 93 9.28 2.12 -8.76
CA LYS A 93 9.64 1.05 -7.83
C LYS A 93 9.20 1.44 -6.42
N VAL A 94 8.54 0.52 -5.74
CA VAL A 94 8.24 0.62 -4.30
C VAL A 94 8.90 -0.54 -3.58
N ASP A 95 9.86 -0.22 -2.70
CA ASP A 95 10.63 -1.21 -1.96
C ASP A 95 10.75 -0.88 -0.48
N LYS A 96 11.22 -1.85 0.30
CA LYS A 96 11.58 -1.71 1.70
C LYS A 96 13.10 -1.67 1.80
N SER A 97 13.63 -0.67 2.49
CA SER A 97 15.03 -0.64 2.92
C SER A 97 15.14 -0.55 4.44
N VAL A 98 16.37 -0.65 4.96
CA VAL A 98 16.67 -0.56 6.39
C VAL A 98 17.53 0.68 6.59
N ASN A 99 17.15 1.52 7.56
CA ASN A 99 17.97 2.62 8.00
C ASN A 99 19.15 2.07 8.80
N LEU A 100 20.38 2.30 8.34
CA LEU A 100 21.58 1.78 9.00
C LEU A 100 21.91 2.47 10.33
N LYS A 101 21.38 3.68 10.57
CA LYS A 101 21.62 4.42 11.83
C LYS A 101 20.89 3.80 13.03
N ASP A 102 19.65 3.36 12.83
CA ASP A 102 18.77 2.92 13.93
C ASP A 102 18.04 1.60 13.64
N ASN A 103 18.38 0.91 12.55
CA ASN A 103 17.74 -0.32 12.08
C ASN A 103 16.23 -0.21 11.82
N SER A 104 15.69 1.02 11.71
CA SER A 104 14.28 1.22 11.38
C SER A 104 13.99 0.84 9.92
N THR A 105 12.73 0.49 9.66
CA THR A 105 12.29 0.16 8.31
C THR A 105 11.95 1.43 7.54
N MET A 106 12.45 1.51 6.31
CA MET A 106 12.14 2.59 5.38
C MET A 106 11.31 2.08 4.20
N LEU A 107 10.39 2.90 3.72
CA LEU A 107 9.65 2.68 2.48
C LEU A 107 10.24 3.59 1.40
N VAL A 108 10.65 3.02 0.28
CA VAL A 108 11.33 3.72 -0.81
C VAL A 108 10.43 3.75 -2.04
N PHE A 109 10.18 4.93 -2.57
CA PHE A 109 9.56 5.14 -3.89
C PHE A 109 10.63 5.68 -4.83
N GLN A 110 10.77 5.08 -6.01
CA GLN A 110 11.75 5.51 -6.99
C GLN A 110 11.16 5.46 -8.39
N ASP A 111 11.04 6.61 -9.03
CA ASP A 111 10.68 6.73 -10.45
C ASP A 111 11.87 7.19 -11.30
N ASP A 112 11.72 7.05 -12.61
CA ASP A 112 12.64 7.56 -13.64
C ASP A 112 12.01 8.69 -14.48
N GLY A 113 11.06 9.43 -13.89
CA GLY A 113 10.41 10.57 -14.54
C GLY A 113 11.34 11.76 -14.70
N GLY A 114 10.79 12.90 -15.15
CA GLY A 114 11.60 14.07 -15.53
C GLY A 114 12.36 14.75 -14.37
N GLY A 115 12.05 14.38 -13.12
CA GLY A 115 12.60 14.96 -11.90
C GLY A 115 12.22 16.43 -11.70
N MET A 116 12.68 16.99 -10.57
CA MET A 116 12.42 18.37 -10.17
C MET A 116 13.72 19.16 -10.15
N ASP A 117 13.66 20.37 -10.70
CA ASP A 117 14.72 21.36 -10.50
C ASP A 117 14.61 21.95 -9.07
N PRO A 118 15.59 22.73 -8.61
CA PRO A 118 15.60 23.28 -7.24
C PRO A 118 14.31 24.03 -6.86
N GLU A 119 13.71 24.76 -7.81
CA GLU A 119 12.45 25.45 -7.58
C GLU A 119 11.24 24.50 -7.59
N GLY A 120 11.27 23.47 -8.44
CA GLY A 120 10.29 22.39 -8.46
C GLY A 120 10.20 21.67 -7.12
N VAL A 121 11.33 21.30 -6.52
CA VAL A 121 11.33 20.62 -5.22
C VAL A 121 10.88 21.54 -4.09
N ARG A 122 11.23 22.84 -4.11
CA ARG A 122 10.71 23.83 -3.15
C ARG A 122 9.20 23.95 -3.21
N ARG A 123 8.62 23.99 -4.42
CA ARG A 123 7.17 23.96 -4.63
C ARG A 123 6.55 22.64 -4.19
N CYS A 124 7.23 21.51 -4.44
CA CYS A 124 6.80 20.19 -3.96
C CYS A 124 6.69 20.13 -2.43
N MET A 125 7.62 20.77 -1.72
CA MET A 125 7.63 20.84 -0.25
C MET A 125 6.66 21.88 0.33
N SER A 126 6.35 22.94 -0.42
CA SER A 126 5.45 24.03 -0.01
C SER A 126 3.97 23.70 -0.21
N LEU A 127 3.09 23.95 0.77
CA LEU A 127 1.66 23.63 0.69
C LEU A 127 0.94 24.41 -0.44
N GLY A 128 0.00 23.75 -1.12
CA GLY A 128 -0.89 24.38 -2.11
C GLY A 128 -0.29 24.70 -3.48
N PHE A 129 1.00 24.42 -3.72
CA PHE A 129 1.61 24.65 -5.03
C PHE A 129 1.44 23.46 -5.96
N SER A 130 0.81 23.71 -7.12
CA SER A 130 0.73 22.76 -8.23
C SER A 130 0.84 23.51 -9.56
N THR A 131 1.77 23.09 -10.40
CA THR A 131 1.89 23.55 -11.80
C THR A 131 1.04 22.71 -12.75
N LYS A 132 0.47 21.60 -12.27
CA LYS A 132 -0.34 20.65 -13.05
C LYS A 132 -1.73 21.24 -13.31
N LYS A 133 -1.84 22.03 -14.39
CA LYS A 133 -3.10 22.65 -14.86
C LYS A 133 -3.85 21.80 -15.89
N SER A 134 -3.29 20.66 -16.30
CA SER A 134 -3.90 19.80 -17.33
C SER A 134 -5.12 19.06 -16.80
N LYS A 135 -6.18 18.97 -17.61
CA LYS A 135 -7.34 18.11 -17.31
C LYS A 135 -6.99 16.61 -17.25
N LYS A 136 -5.81 16.21 -17.73
CA LYS A 136 -5.37 14.81 -17.81
C LYS A 136 -4.54 14.34 -16.61
N THR A 137 -4.01 15.24 -15.79
CA THR A 137 -3.17 14.88 -14.63
C THR A 137 -4.04 14.58 -13.41
N ILE A 138 -3.61 13.58 -12.63
CA ILE A 138 -4.33 13.14 -11.42
C ILE A 138 -4.06 14.11 -10.26
N GLY A 139 -2.82 14.59 -10.12
CA GLY A 139 -2.45 15.58 -9.11
C GLY A 139 -2.89 16.99 -9.50
N GLN A 140 -3.71 17.63 -8.66
CA GLN A 140 -4.23 18.99 -8.92
C GLN A 140 -4.00 19.96 -7.75
N TYR A 141 -4.16 19.49 -6.51
CA TYR A 141 -4.23 20.35 -5.32
C TYR A 141 -2.88 20.72 -4.68
N GLY A 142 -1.76 20.12 -5.13
CA GLY A 142 -0.44 20.44 -4.58
C GLY A 142 -0.20 19.96 -3.14
N ASN A 143 -1.09 19.14 -2.57
CA ASN A 143 -0.97 18.65 -1.19
C ASN A 143 -0.69 17.15 -1.07
N GLY A 144 -0.92 16.36 -2.14
CA GLY A 144 -0.87 14.90 -2.11
C GLY A 144 0.44 14.33 -1.55
N PHE A 145 1.59 14.89 -1.93
CA PHE A 145 2.89 14.48 -1.39
C PHE A 145 2.96 14.62 0.14
N LYS A 146 2.74 15.82 0.68
CA LYS A 146 2.86 16.10 2.13
C LYS A 146 1.88 15.24 2.94
N THR A 147 0.63 15.19 2.51
CA THR A 147 -0.43 14.41 3.18
C THR A 147 -0.07 12.92 3.20
N SER A 148 0.41 12.40 2.08
CA SER A 148 0.74 10.98 1.94
C SER A 148 1.99 10.59 2.71
N THR A 149 3.06 11.39 2.61
CA THR A 149 4.30 11.09 3.32
C THR A 149 4.10 11.14 4.81
N MET A 150 3.41 12.17 5.33
CA MET A 150 3.09 12.30 6.75
C MET A 150 2.11 11.22 7.25
N ARG A 151 1.29 10.62 6.36
CA ARG A 151 0.46 9.45 6.72
C ARG A 151 1.30 8.18 6.87
N LEU A 152 2.33 8.02 6.05
CA LEU A 152 3.12 6.78 5.96
C LEU A 152 4.32 6.77 6.91
N GLY A 153 4.85 7.95 7.26
CA GLY A 153 5.99 8.13 8.16
C GLY A 153 6.04 9.53 8.76
N ALA A 154 6.76 9.68 9.88
CA ALA A 154 6.94 11.00 10.51
C ALA A 154 7.91 11.89 9.72
N ASP A 155 8.82 11.27 8.97
CA ASP A 155 9.89 11.94 8.26
C ASP A 155 10.02 11.39 6.84
N ALA A 156 10.20 12.29 5.87
CA ALA A 156 10.42 11.97 4.48
C ALA A 156 11.60 12.77 3.92
N ILE A 157 12.49 12.08 3.22
CA ILE A 157 13.60 12.69 2.48
C ILE A 157 13.42 12.41 1.00
N VAL A 158 13.57 13.46 0.19
CA VAL A 158 13.40 13.43 -1.27
C VAL A 158 14.73 13.68 -1.92
N PHE A 159 15.11 12.81 -2.85
CA PHE A 159 16.23 13.00 -3.77
C PHE A 159 15.66 13.15 -5.17
N THR A 160 16.03 14.21 -5.88
CA THR A 160 15.52 14.42 -7.23
C THR A 160 16.62 14.94 -8.15
N ARG A 161 16.61 14.46 -9.39
CA ARG A 161 17.55 14.88 -10.44
C ARG A 161 16.77 15.36 -11.65
N ALA A 162 17.01 16.60 -12.05
CA ALA A 162 16.44 17.16 -13.27
C ALA A 162 17.53 17.51 -14.28
N ASN A 163 17.28 17.19 -15.55
CA ASN A 163 18.08 17.69 -16.66
C ASN A 163 17.23 18.68 -17.45
N ARG A 164 17.73 19.91 -17.58
CA ARG A 164 17.11 20.96 -18.40
C ARG A 164 18.13 21.40 -19.47
N GLY A 165 18.57 20.46 -20.28
CA GLY A 165 19.54 20.68 -21.37
C GLY A 165 20.98 20.64 -20.87
N SER A 166 21.64 21.79 -20.79
CA SER A 166 23.01 21.88 -20.28
C SER A 166 23.09 21.95 -18.75
N ASN A 167 21.95 22.16 -18.08
CA ASN A 167 21.90 22.30 -16.62
C ASN A 167 21.30 21.05 -15.99
N VAL A 168 22.17 20.23 -15.38
CA VAL A 168 21.76 19.08 -14.57
C VAL A 168 21.87 19.46 -13.11
N THR A 169 20.73 19.42 -12.41
CA THR A 169 20.62 19.73 -11.00
C THR A 169 20.27 18.49 -10.19
N LEU A 170 20.78 18.45 -8.96
CA LEU A 170 20.48 17.43 -7.96
C LEU A 170 19.98 18.17 -6.73
N SER A 171 18.81 17.80 -6.23
CA SER A 171 18.25 18.43 -5.04
C SER A 171 17.86 17.40 -4.00
N ILE A 172 18.08 17.75 -2.73
CA ILE A 172 17.70 16.98 -1.55
C ILE A 172 16.80 17.86 -0.70
N GLY A 173 15.66 17.33 -0.26
CA GLY A 173 14.80 18.01 0.69
C GLY A 173 14.33 17.10 1.80
N LEU A 174 14.34 17.60 3.05
CA LEU A 174 13.94 16.84 4.23
C LEU A 174 12.67 17.44 4.86
N LEU A 175 11.54 16.76 4.70
CA LEU A 175 10.31 17.07 5.44
C LEU A 175 10.25 16.19 6.68
N SER A 176 10.75 16.70 7.82
CA SER A 176 10.87 15.94 9.06
C SER A 176 10.03 16.53 10.19
N TYR A 177 8.93 15.85 10.53
CA TYR A 177 8.13 16.20 11.71
C TYR A 177 8.95 16.04 13.00
N THR A 178 9.81 15.02 13.04
CA THR A 178 10.69 14.74 14.19
C THR A 178 11.63 15.92 14.47
N PHE A 179 12.33 16.41 13.44
CA PHE A 179 13.18 17.59 13.53
C PHE A 179 12.41 18.82 14.03
N LEU A 180 11.27 19.12 13.40
CA LEU A 180 10.48 20.30 13.73
C LEU A 180 9.99 20.28 15.18
N ARG A 181 9.52 19.12 15.66
CA ARG A 181 9.02 18.97 17.02
C ARG A 181 10.11 18.96 18.07
N ARG A 182 11.22 18.25 17.83
CA ARG A 182 12.31 18.14 18.81
C ARG A 182 13.11 19.42 18.95
N THR A 183 13.18 20.22 17.89
CA THR A 183 13.81 21.56 17.93
C THR A 183 12.82 22.68 18.25
N MET A 184 11.57 22.33 18.60
CA MET A 184 10.50 23.26 18.99
C MET A 184 10.32 24.41 17.99
N LYS A 185 10.26 24.09 16.70
CA LYS A 185 9.98 25.09 15.67
C LYS A 185 8.51 25.51 15.71
N ASP A 186 8.29 26.81 15.64
CA ASP A 186 6.96 27.41 15.54
C ASP A 186 6.42 27.41 14.10
N ASP A 187 7.30 27.27 13.11
CA ASP A 187 6.99 27.15 11.68
C ASP A 187 7.54 25.86 11.07
N ILE A 188 6.95 25.44 9.96
CA ILE A 188 7.52 24.39 9.10
C ILE A 188 8.75 24.94 8.38
N VAL A 189 9.92 24.44 8.77
CA VAL A 189 11.20 24.66 8.09
C VAL A 189 11.63 23.37 7.39
N VAL A 190 11.93 23.46 6.09
CA VAL A 190 12.36 22.31 5.28
C VAL A 190 13.83 22.54 4.86
N PRO A 191 14.80 21.80 5.41
CA PRO A 191 16.19 21.86 4.97
C PRO A 191 16.31 21.35 3.53
N MET A 192 17.05 22.10 2.71
CA MET A 192 17.23 21.82 1.29
C MET A 192 18.71 21.91 0.91
N LEU A 193 19.17 20.98 0.08
CA LEU A 193 20.49 21.02 -0.54
C LEU A 193 20.34 20.94 -2.04
N ASP A 194 20.91 21.90 -2.74
CA ASP A 194 20.97 21.91 -4.20
C ASP A 194 22.42 21.73 -4.66
N PHE A 195 22.58 21.00 -5.75
CA PHE A 195 23.83 20.80 -6.45
C PHE A 195 23.61 20.97 -7.95
N LYS A 196 24.69 21.27 -8.67
CA LYS A 196 24.75 21.26 -10.13
C LYS A 196 25.90 20.36 -10.57
N ILE A 197 25.76 19.71 -11.72
CA ILE A 197 26.87 19.01 -12.36
C ILE A 197 27.58 20.01 -13.27
N GLN A 198 28.83 20.35 -12.94
CA GLN A 198 29.71 21.19 -13.76
C GLN A 198 30.97 20.39 -14.11
N ASP A 199 31.29 20.31 -15.40
CA ASP A 199 32.47 19.59 -15.90
C ASP A 199 32.60 18.15 -15.35
N GLY A 200 31.47 17.45 -15.24
CA GLY A 200 31.39 16.09 -14.67
C GLY A 200 31.45 16.00 -13.14
N HIS A 201 31.65 17.12 -12.44
CA HIS A 201 31.75 17.18 -10.98
C HIS A 201 30.47 17.72 -10.35
N ILE A 202 30.07 17.13 -9.22
CA ILE A 202 28.93 17.61 -8.43
C ILE A 202 29.40 18.73 -7.52
N VAL A 203 28.94 19.95 -7.76
CA VAL A 203 29.27 21.13 -6.96
C VAL A 203 28.03 21.69 -6.26
N PRO A 204 28.14 22.19 -5.01
CA PRO A 204 27.02 22.84 -4.33
C PRO A 204 26.47 24.03 -5.12
N LEU A 205 25.14 24.19 -5.08
CA LEU A 205 24.44 25.34 -5.62
C LEU A 205 23.87 26.15 -4.46
N VAL A 206 24.48 27.30 -4.17
CA VAL A 206 24.16 28.16 -3.03
C VAL A 206 23.36 29.37 -3.51
N TYR A 207 22.16 29.57 -2.98
CA TYR A 207 21.26 30.67 -3.34
C TYR A 207 21.30 31.84 -2.37
N GLY A 208 21.59 31.57 -1.09
CA GLY A 208 21.74 32.57 -0.03
C GLY A 208 23.20 32.68 0.40
N SER A 209 23.47 32.38 1.67
CA SER A 209 24.85 32.27 2.17
C SER A 209 25.35 30.83 2.19
N GLN A 210 26.68 30.65 2.18
CA GLN A 210 27.30 29.34 2.41
C GLN A 210 26.88 28.77 3.78
N GLY A 211 26.68 29.64 4.78
CA GLY A 211 26.21 29.25 6.11
C GLY A 211 24.82 28.62 6.11
N ASP A 212 23.90 29.10 5.27
CA ASP A 212 22.55 28.51 5.16
C ASP A 212 22.59 27.11 4.56
N TRP A 213 23.47 26.91 3.57
CA TRP A 213 23.70 25.62 2.95
C TRP A 213 24.36 24.64 3.94
N ASP A 214 25.40 25.08 4.66
CA ASP A 214 26.10 24.27 5.66
C ASP A 214 25.17 23.90 6.84
N SER A 215 24.32 24.83 7.26
CA SER A 215 23.29 24.59 8.28
C SER A 215 22.27 23.55 7.81
N SER A 216 21.79 23.67 6.56
CA SER A 216 20.87 22.68 5.97
C SER A 216 21.52 21.30 5.86
N LEU A 217 22.80 21.24 5.48
CA LEU A 217 23.55 19.99 5.42
C LEU A 217 23.65 19.37 6.81
N LYS A 218 24.02 20.15 7.82
CA LYS A 218 24.11 19.69 9.20
C LYS A 218 22.78 19.11 9.69
N ILE A 219 21.66 19.79 9.44
CA ILE A 219 20.34 19.30 9.82
C ILE A 219 20.01 17.98 9.10
N ILE A 220 20.27 17.89 7.80
CA ILE A 220 20.01 16.65 7.04
C ILE A 220 20.87 15.50 7.56
N LEU A 221 22.15 15.72 7.83
CA LEU A 221 23.03 14.67 8.35
C LEU A 221 22.65 14.23 9.77
N GLU A 222 22.11 15.12 10.58
CA GLU A 222 21.65 14.79 11.94
C GLU A 222 20.31 14.04 11.93
N TRP A 223 19.34 14.52 11.15
CA TRP A 223 17.94 14.08 11.24
C TRP A 223 17.49 13.10 10.16
N SER A 224 18.29 12.87 9.11
CA SER A 224 18.00 11.87 8.07
C SER A 224 18.69 10.52 8.35
N PRO A 225 18.39 9.46 7.58
CA PRO A 225 19.09 8.17 7.65
C PRO A 225 20.59 8.22 7.30
N PHE A 226 21.09 9.31 6.74
CA PHE A 226 22.44 9.39 6.16
C PHE A 226 23.38 10.19 7.07
N SER A 227 24.58 9.66 7.30
CA SER A 227 25.56 10.21 8.25
C SER A 227 26.61 11.10 7.59
N SER A 228 26.75 11.00 6.26
CA SER A 228 27.75 11.76 5.50
C SER A 228 27.20 12.32 4.19
N LYS A 229 27.89 13.32 3.65
CA LYS A 229 27.57 13.90 2.33
C LYS A 229 27.74 12.85 1.23
N GLU A 230 28.72 11.97 1.37
CA GLU A 230 29.03 10.90 0.43
C GLU A 230 27.88 9.88 0.36
N GLU A 231 27.28 9.53 1.51
CA GLU A 231 26.10 8.66 1.57
C GLU A 231 24.87 9.30 0.91
N LEU A 232 24.68 10.62 1.08
CA LEU A 232 23.62 11.36 0.39
C LEU A 232 23.84 11.34 -1.13
N LEU A 233 25.07 11.63 -1.59
CA LEU A 233 25.40 11.64 -3.02
C LEU A 233 25.31 10.25 -3.65
N GLN A 234 25.58 9.19 -2.89
CA GLN A 234 25.41 7.81 -3.33
C GLN A 234 23.95 7.50 -3.71
N GLN A 235 22.96 8.18 -3.11
CA GLN A 235 21.54 7.99 -3.47
C GLN A 235 21.22 8.45 -4.89
N PHE A 236 21.99 9.41 -5.46
CA PHE A 236 21.80 9.86 -6.84
C PHE A 236 22.37 8.88 -7.86
N LYS A 237 23.28 7.98 -7.48
CA LYS A 237 23.83 6.98 -8.42
C LYS A 237 22.76 5.98 -8.90
N ASP A 238 21.73 5.74 -8.09
CA ASP A 238 20.58 4.93 -8.49
C ASP A 238 19.65 5.67 -9.48
N ILE A 239 19.84 6.98 -9.67
CA ILE A 239 19.05 7.86 -10.54
C ILE A 239 19.91 8.22 -11.77
N VAL A 240 19.91 7.33 -12.77
CA VAL A 240 20.90 7.32 -13.87
C VAL A 240 20.84 8.56 -14.76
N SER A 241 19.64 9.03 -15.13
CA SER A 241 19.45 10.18 -16.03
C SER A 241 18.51 11.24 -15.46
N HIS A 242 17.33 10.83 -14.97
CA HIS A 242 16.30 11.64 -14.30
C HIS A 242 15.50 10.76 -13.33
N GLY A 243 14.82 11.37 -12.36
CA GLY A 243 13.90 10.66 -11.47
C GLY A 243 13.83 11.23 -10.07
N THR A 244 12.85 10.78 -9.31
CA THR A 244 12.70 11.11 -7.89
C THR A 244 12.76 9.84 -7.04
N LYS A 245 13.51 9.90 -5.93
CA LYS A 245 13.61 8.84 -4.92
C LYS A 245 13.15 9.40 -3.57
N ASP A 246 11.98 8.96 -3.11
CA ASP A 246 11.43 9.32 -1.81
C ASP A 246 11.69 8.19 -0.82
N ILE A 247 12.25 8.52 0.34
CA ILE A 247 12.51 7.57 1.42
C ILE A 247 11.72 8.03 2.64
N LEU A 248 10.80 7.18 3.11
CA LEU A 248 9.97 7.44 4.28
C LEU A 248 10.42 6.58 5.47
N LEU A 249 10.57 7.21 6.62
CA LEU A 249 10.91 6.56 7.89
C LEU A 249 9.64 6.19 8.66
N ARG A 250 9.47 4.90 8.96
CA ARG A 250 8.28 4.38 9.64
C ARG A 250 8.57 4.01 11.10
N ASP A 251 7.63 4.34 11.98
CA ASP A 251 7.57 3.84 13.36
C ASP A 251 6.89 2.46 13.42
N GLN A 252 7.39 1.56 14.28
CA GLN A 252 6.86 0.21 14.44
C GLN A 252 5.79 0.17 15.53
N ASP A 253 4.52 0.18 15.14
CA ASP A 253 3.43 -0.30 15.99
C ASP A 253 3.04 -1.74 15.59
N LYS A 254 3.05 -2.64 16.58
CA LYS A 254 2.55 -4.02 16.49
C LYS A 254 1.02 -3.98 16.44
N ALA A 255 0.43 -4.30 15.29
CA ALA A 255 -1.01 -4.49 15.16
C ALA A 255 -1.36 -5.97 15.27
N SER A 256 -2.14 -6.30 16.30
CA SER A 256 -2.84 -7.57 16.52
C SER A 256 -4.12 -7.64 15.68
N GLY A 257 -4.48 -8.84 15.19
CA GLY A 257 -5.77 -9.07 14.55
C GLY A 257 -5.81 -10.37 13.74
N GLY A 258 -6.41 -11.41 14.32
CA GLY A 258 -6.60 -12.73 13.69
C GLY A 258 -8.00 -12.90 13.08
N VAL A 259 -8.10 -13.71 12.01
CA VAL A 259 -9.36 -14.20 11.42
C VAL A 259 -9.17 -15.63 10.90
N THR A 260 -10.08 -16.56 11.21
CA THR A 260 -10.04 -18.00 10.81
C THR A 260 -11.04 -18.38 9.70
N LYS A 261 -10.71 -19.45 8.94
CA LYS A 261 -11.30 -20.08 7.72
C LYS A 261 -12.56 -20.94 8.00
N ALA A 262 -13.42 -21.42 7.08
CA ALA A 262 -13.24 -21.94 5.72
C ALA A 262 -14.55 -21.94 4.88
N GLN A 263 -14.94 -20.77 4.36
CA GLN A 263 -15.45 -20.53 2.98
C GLN A 263 -14.65 -19.36 2.35
N LYS A 264 -13.58 -19.00 3.06
CA LYS A 264 -12.83 -17.75 3.01
C LYS A 264 -11.69 -17.81 2.01
N GLU A 265 -11.23 -18.98 1.55
CA GLU A 265 -10.04 -19.08 0.70
C GLU A 265 -10.24 -18.45 -0.69
N ILE A 266 -11.36 -18.72 -1.35
CA ILE A 266 -11.61 -18.18 -2.69
C ILE A 266 -12.03 -16.68 -2.60
N VAL A 267 -12.81 -16.29 -1.57
CA VAL A 267 -13.11 -14.86 -1.30
C VAL A 267 -11.83 -14.09 -0.94
N GLN A 268 -10.95 -14.66 -0.13
CA GLN A 268 -9.67 -14.06 0.27
C GLN A 268 -8.68 -13.94 -0.89
N GLN A 269 -8.77 -14.82 -1.89
CA GLN A 269 -7.96 -14.77 -3.11
C GLN A 269 -8.52 -13.82 -4.16
N HIS A 270 -9.81 -13.48 -4.11
CA HIS A 270 -10.40 -12.55 -5.07
C HIS A 270 -9.95 -11.10 -4.83
N ILE A 271 -9.79 -10.34 -5.91
CA ILE A 271 -9.24 -8.98 -5.87
C ILE A 271 -10.03 -8.04 -4.95
N SER A 272 -11.36 -8.15 -4.89
CA SER A 272 -12.24 -7.34 -4.03
C SER A 272 -11.96 -7.46 -2.53
N HIS A 273 -11.39 -8.57 -2.08
CA HIS A 273 -10.93 -8.74 -0.70
C HIS A 273 -9.44 -8.41 -0.58
N ARG A 274 -8.61 -8.92 -1.51
CA ARG A 274 -7.16 -8.69 -1.50
C ARG A 274 -6.79 -7.23 -1.56
N LEU A 275 -7.55 -6.40 -2.27
CA LEU A 275 -7.25 -4.97 -2.38
C LEU A 275 -7.20 -4.26 -1.03
N ARG A 276 -7.88 -4.77 0.01
CA ARG A 276 -7.82 -4.19 1.37
C ARG A 276 -6.48 -4.41 2.07
N PHE A 277 -5.76 -5.48 1.73
CA PHE A 277 -4.60 -5.97 2.50
C PHE A 277 -3.35 -6.22 1.64
N SER A 278 -3.48 -6.28 0.32
CA SER A 278 -2.41 -6.54 -0.64
C SER A 278 -2.24 -5.35 -1.54
N LEU A 279 -1.16 -4.59 -1.34
CA LEU A 279 -0.82 -3.45 -2.18
C LEU A 279 -0.72 -3.88 -3.65
N ARG A 280 -0.12 -5.04 -3.93
CA ARG A 280 -0.04 -5.59 -5.29
C ARG A 280 -1.39 -5.77 -5.95
N ALA A 281 -2.38 -6.30 -5.22
CA ALA A 281 -3.73 -6.48 -5.74
C ALA A 281 -4.42 -5.13 -5.98
N TYR A 282 -4.30 -4.18 -5.05
CA TYR A 282 -4.84 -2.84 -5.24
C TYR A 282 -4.22 -2.11 -6.43
N THR A 283 -2.89 -2.10 -6.53
CA THR A 283 -2.13 -1.49 -7.62
C THR A 283 -2.47 -2.10 -8.98
N SER A 284 -2.78 -3.40 -9.05
CA SER A 284 -3.12 -4.07 -10.32
C SER A 284 -4.38 -3.52 -11.00
N ILE A 285 -5.32 -2.95 -10.23
CA ILE A 285 -6.58 -2.37 -10.75
C ILE A 285 -6.65 -0.86 -10.59
N LEU A 286 -5.61 -0.24 -10.02
CA LEU A 286 -5.59 1.16 -9.64
C LEU A 286 -5.82 2.09 -10.85
N TYR A 287 -5.36 1.66 -12.02
CA TYR A 287 -5.50 2.39 -13.28
C TYR A 287 -6.38 1.63 -14.26
N LEU A 288 -7.35 2.34 -14.87
CA LEU A 288 -8.35 1.74 -15.77
C LEU A 288 -7.73 1.20 -17.07
N LYS A 289 -6.78 1.96 -17.63
CA LYS A 289 -6.07 1.66 -18.86
C LYS A 289 -4.72 1.03 -18.51
N LYS A 290 -4.36 -0.01 -19.27
CA LYS A 290 -3.02 -0.60 -19.20
C LYS A 290 -2.01 0.42 -19.71
N PHE A 291 -0.85 0.45 -19.06
CA PHE A 291 0.29 1.22 -19.51
C PHE A 291 0.99 0.47 -20.64
N GLU A 292 1.43 1.19 -21.67
CA GLU A 292 2.19 0.60 -22.78
C GLU A 292 3.69 0.55 -22.45
N ASN A 293 4.24 1.66 -21.98
CA ASN A 293 5.68 1.82 -21.72
C ASN A 293 6.00 2.20 -20.27
N PHE A 294 5.10 1.91 -19.33
CA PHE A 294 5.28 2.23 -17.91
C PHE A 294 4.99 1.03 -17.02
N GLN A 295 5.81 0.80 -15.99
CA GLN A 295 5.68 -0.33 -15.07
C GLN A 295 5.66 0.08 -13.60
N ILE A 296 4.75 -0.51 -12.83
CA ILE A 296 4.79 -0.42 -11.37
C ILE A 296 5.47 -1.67 -10.84
N ILE A 297 6.53 -1.51 -10.06
CA ILE A 297 7.37 -2.60 -9.56
C ILE A 297 7.31 -2.58 -8.04
N LEU A 298 6.81 -3.66 -7.42
CA LEU A 298 6.77 -3.78 -5.97
C LEU A 298 7.76 -4.86 -5.52
N ARG A 299 8.71 -4.52 -4.63
CA ARG A 299 9.72 -5.46 -4.11
C ARG A 299 10.47 -6.21 -5.23
N GLY A 300 10.91 -5.46 -6.25
CA GLY A 300 11.60 -6.00 -7.44
C GLY A 300 10.74 -6.79 -8.44
N LYS A 301 9.44 -6.97 -8.19
CA LYS A 301 8.54 -7.72 -9.09
C LYS A 301 7.50 -6.80 -9.74
N PRO A 302 7.46 -6.70 -11.09
CA PRO A 302 6.45 -5.95 -11.82
C PRO A 302 5.03 -6.36 -11.41
N VAL A 303 4.12 -5.39 -11.35
CA VAL A 303 2.70 -5.60 -11.08
C VAL A 303 1.99 -5.79 -12.41
N GLU A 304 1.35 -6.94 -12.58
CA GLU A 304 0.48 -7.19 -13.73
C GLU A 304 -0.81 -6.37 -13.58
N GLN A 305 -1.14 -5.55 -14.58
CA GLN A 305 -2.36 -4.76 -14.59
C GLN A 305 -3.57 -5.58 -15.03
N ILE A 306 -4.64 -5.51 -14.25
CA ILE A 306 -5.90 -6.19 -14.49
C ILE A 306 -6.95 -5.16 -14.88
N ARG A 307 -7.56 -5.36 -16.06
CA ARG A 307 -8.76 -4.61 -16.46
C ARG A 307 -9.98 -5.39 -16.01
N ILE A 308 -10.63 -4.92 -14.95
CA ILE A 308 -11.81 -5.59 -14.37
C ILE A 308 -12.88 -5.86 -15.44
N ALA A 309 -13.08 -4.93 -16.38
CA ALA A 309 -14.06 -5.05 -17.45
C ALA A 309 -13.79 -6.20 -18.44
N ASP A 310 -12.54 -6.67 -18.54
CA ASP A 310 -12.13 -7.80 -19.38
C ASP A 310 -12.35 -9.14 -18.65
N GLU A 311 -12.58 -9.09 -17.33
CA GLU A 311 -12.85 -10.27 -16.51
C GLU A 311 -14.35 -10.60 -16.40
N LEU A 312 -15.22 -9.77 -16.95
CA LEU A 312 -16.66 -9.92 -16.79
C LEU A 312 -17.25 -11.01 -17.70
N LYS A 313 -17.99 -11.94 -17.12
CA LYS A 313 -18.86 -12.87 -17.86
C LYS A 313 -20.14 -12.16 -18.32
N PHE A 314 -20.64 -12.53 -19.50
CA PHE A 314 -21.90 -12.03 -20.07
C PHE A 314 -21.99 -10.49 -20.14
N LYS A 315 -20.85 -9.84 -20.40
CA LYS A 315 -20.67 -8.39 -20.44
C LYS A 315 -21.74 -7.69 -21.28
N LYS A 316 -22.24 -6.55 -20.77
CA LYS A 316 -23.15 -5.64 -21.45
C LYS A 316 -22.63 -4.21 -21.27
N LEU A 317 -22.64 -3.44 -22.34
CA LEU A 317 -22.29 -2.03 -22.30
C LEU A 317 -23.55 -1.19 -22.19
N VAL A 318 -23.64 -0.33 -21.17
CA VAL A 318 -24.74 0.60 -20.96
C VAL A 318 -24.23 2.03 -21.07
N THR A 319 -24.97 2.89 -21.78
CA THR A 319 -24.62 4.31 -21.89
C THR A 319 -25.47 5.13 -20.92
N TYR A 320 -24.81 5.93 -20.09
CA TYR A 320 -25.42 6.91 -19.20
C TYR A 320 -25.09 8.32 -19.68
N LYS A 321 -26.07 9.22 -19.70
CA LYS A 321 -25.88 10.64 -20.03
C LYS A 321 -26.23 11.48 -18.80
N PRO A 322 -25.25 11.91 -17.98
CA PRO A 322 -25.52 12.82 -16.87
C PRO A 322 -26.11 14.13 -17.36
N GLN A 323 -27.10 14.64 -16.62
CA GLN A 323 -27.62 15.98 -16.80
C GLN A 323 -26.68 16.95 -16.08
N VAL A 324 -25.69 17.46 -16.81
CA VAL A 324 -24.80 18.54 -16.39
C VAL A 324 -25.45 19.87 -16.80
N ALA A 325 -25.18 20.98 -16.09
CA ALA A 325 -25.77 22.29 -16.38
C ALA A 325 -25.58 22.72 -17.86
N HIS A 326 -26.48 23.58 -18.34
CA HIS A 326 -26.77 23.88 -19.76
C HIS A 326 -25.59 24.27 -20.68
N ASP A 327 -24.41 24.61 -20.14
CA ASP A 327 -23.23 25.02 -20.93
C ASP A 327 -22.12 23.95 -21.02
N SER A 328 -22.33 22.76 -20.45
CA SER A 328 -21.37 21.67 -20.54
C SER A 328 -21.72 20.71 -21.67
N GLN A 329 -20.73 20.39 -22.52
CA GLN A 329 -20.84 19.35 -23.56
C GLN A 329 -21.54 18.10 -22.98
N VAL A 330 -22.51 17.53 -23.72
CA VAL A 330 -23.20 16.30 -23.32
C VAL A 330 -22.17 15.19 -23.14
N VAL A 331 -21.78 14.92 -21.90
CA VAL A 331 -20.86 13.83 -21.58
C VAL A 331 -21.66 12.54 -21.63
N SER A 332 -21.22 11.56 -22.42
CA SER A 332 -21.75 10.20 -22.37
C SER A 332 -20.77 9.31 -21.64
N VAL A 333 -21.26 8.62 -20.61
CA VAL A 333 -20.49 7.70 -19.77
C VAL A 333 -20.84 6.27 -20.18
N LYS A 334 -19.80 5.49 -20.45
CA LYS A 334 -19.92 4.06 -20.72
C LYS A 334 -19.79 3.27 -19.42
N VAL A 335 -20.74 2.37 -19.17
CA VAL A 335 -20.78 1.49 -18.02
C VAL A 335 -20.70 0.05 -18.54
N ASP A 336 -19.56 -0.59 -18.31
CA ASP A 336 -19.42 -2.03 -18.52
C ASP A 336 -20.04 -2.74 -17.32
N VAL A 337 -21.00 -3.63 -17.54
CA VAL A 337 -21.65 -4.42 -16.49
C VAL A 337 -21.62 -5.90 -16.85
N GLY A 338 -21.35 -6.75 -15.88
CA GLY A 338 -21.29 -8.20 -16.08
C GLY A 338 -21.27 -8.99 -14.78
N PHE A 339 -21.14 -10.30 -14.90
CA PHE A 339 -20.92 -11.18 -13.75
C PHE A 339 -19.43 -11.40 -13.50
N ALA A 340 -19.02 -11.45 -12.23
CA ALA A 340 -17.68 -11.90 -11.87
C ALA A 340 -17.43 -13.34 -12.40
N LYS A 341 -16.18 -13.70 -12.71
CA LYS A 341 -15.84 -15.05 -13.22
C LYS A 341 -16.26 -16.14 -12.23
N GLU A 342 -16.18 -15.83 -10.95
CA GLU A 342 -16.43 -16.72 -9.83
C GLU A 342 -17.89 -16.68 -9.37
N ALA A 343 -18.76 -15.99 -10.10
CA ALA A 343 -20.20 -16.06 -9.89
C ALA A 343 -20.73 -17.49 -10.11
N PRO A 344 -21.67 -17.97 -9.28
CA PRO A 344 -22.32 -17.29 -8.14
C PRO A 344 -21.59 -17.48 -6.78
N VAL A 345 -20.48 -18.22 -6.76
CA VAL A 345 -19.86 -18.81 -5.55
C VAL A 345 -19.39 -17.77 -4.52
N LEU A 346 -18.87 -16.63 -4.97
CA LEU A 346 -18.19 -15.67 -4.09
C LEU A 346 -19.03 -14.50 -3.60
N GLY A 347 -20.25 -14.32 -4.09
CA GLY A 347 -21.11 -13.21 -3.68
C GLY A 347 -20.49 -11.81 -3.85
N ILE A 348 -19.50 -11.64 -4.74
CA ILE A 348 -18.84 -10.35 -4.99
C ILE A 348 -19.69 -9.51 -5.91
N PHE A 349 -20.01 -8.29 -5.51
CA PHE A 349 -20.75 -7.35 -6.35
C PHE A 349 -20.33 -5.92 -6.04
N GLY A 350 -20.57 -5.03 -6.98
CA GLY A 350 -20.33 -3.59 -6.82
C GLY A 350 -19.80 -2.92 -8.08
N MET A 351 -19.76 -1.60 -8.03
CA MET A 351 -19.31 -0.75 -9.13
C MET A 351 -17.88 -0.27 -8.87
N ASN A 352 -17.00 -0.41 -9.86
CA ASN A 352 -15.65 0.11 -9.82
C ASN A 352 -15.64 1.44 -10.57
N VAL A 353 -15.53 2.54 -9.81
CA VAL A 353 -15.66 3.90 -10.34
C VAL A 353 -14.29 4.53 -10.44
N TYR A 354 -13.91 4.90 -11.66
CA TYR A 354 -12.66 5.58 -11.98
C TYR A 354 -12.91 7.07 -12.25
N HIS A 355 -11.88 7.89 -12.09
CA HIS A 355 -11.85 9.29 -12.48
C HIS A 355 -10.47 9.59 -13.06
N LYS A 356 -10.41 10.09 -14.30
CA LYS A 356 -9.18 10.38 -15.04
C LYS A 356 -8.19 9.21 -14.98
N ASN A 357 -8.64 8.02 -15.41
CA ASN A 357 -7.89 6.76 -15.34
C ASN A 357 -7.59 6.20 -13.93
N ARG A 358 -7.92 6.90 -12.83
CA ARG A 358 -7.59 6.50 -11.45
C ARG A 358 -8.81 5.94 -10.71
N LEU A 359 -8.66 4.78 -10.07
CA LEU A 359 -9.73 4.10 -9.32
C LEU A 359 -10.10 4.86 -8.05
N ILE A 360 -11.30 5.44 -7.95
CA ILE A 360 -11.73 6.17 -6.75
C ILE A 360 -12.49 5.25 -5.80
N MET A 361 -13.50 4.54 -6.30
CA MET A 361 -14.35 3.66 -5.49
C MET A 361 -14.28 2.21 -6.00
N PRO A 362 -13.51 1.32 -5.34
CA PRO A 362 -13.49 -0.11 -5.67
C PRO A 362 -14.74 -0.82 -5.13
N PHE A 363 -15.39 -1.63 -5.96
CA PHE A 363 -16.55 -2.47 -5.60
C PHE A 363 -17.60 -1.73 -4.75
N TRP A 364 -17.95 -0.51 -5.15
CA TRP A 364 -18.96 0.30 -4.48
C TRP A 364 -20.32 -0.40 -4.47
N LYS A 365 -20.80 -0.72 -3.27
CA LYS A 365 -22.09 -1.37 -3.04
C LYS A 365 -23.20 -0.32 -3.09
N VAL A 366 -23.73 -0.08 -4.29
CA VAL A 366 -24.88 0.82 -4.52
C VAL A 366 -26.24 0.20 -4.12
N LEU A 367 -26.25 -1.11 -3.84
CA LEU A 367 -27.41 -1.87 -3.37
C LEU A 367 -27.26 -2.20 -1.89
N GLN A 368 -28.39 -2.21 -1.16
CA GLN A 368 -28.43 -2.61 0.24
C GLN A 368 -28.12 -4.10 0.41
N GLU A 369 -27.38 -4.43 1.46
CA GLU A 369 -27.04 -5.79 1.85
C GLU A 369 -28.29 -6.49 2.40
N GLY A 370 -28.74 -7.55 1.73
CA GLY A 370 -29.91 -8.33 2.17
C GLY A 370 -30.69 -8.96 1.02
N SER A 371 -30.71 -8.33 -0.16
CA SER A 371 -31.35 -8.90 -1.35
C SER A 371 -30.44 -9.91 -2.05
N SER A 372 -31.03 -10.97 -2.62
CA SER A 372 -30.36 -11.82 -3.61
C SER A 372 -30.25 -11.13 -4.98
N ARG A 373 -31.01 -10.04 -5.20
CA ARG A 373 -31.03 -9.29 -6.47
C ARG A 373 -29.77 -8.45 -6.61
N GLY A 374 -29.11 -8.57 -7.76
CA GLY A 374 -27.87 -7.84 -8.05
C GLY A 374 -26.60 -8.42 -7.43
N ARG A 375 -26.68 -9.56 -6.73
CA ARG A 375 -25.48 -10.30 -6.28
C ARG A 375 -24.60 -10.65 -7.48
N SER A 376 -23.30 -10.85 -7.31
CA SER A 376 -22.41 -11.21 -8.42
C SER A 376 -22.26 -10.20 -9.57
N VAL A 377 -23.04 -9.11 -9.61
CA VAL A 377 -22.94 -8.07 -10.64
C VAL A 377 -21.77 -7.15 -10.31
N VAL A 378 -20.83 -7.07 -11.25
CA VAL A 378 -19.70 -6.14 -11.19
C VAL A 378 -19.83 -5.16 -12.35
N GLY A 379 -19.67 -3.88 -12.04
CA GLY A 379 -19.63 -2.83 -13.05
C GLY A 379 -18.32 -2.05 -13.04
N VAL A 380 -18.01 -1.41 -14.16
CA VAL A 380 -16.84 -0.55 -14.35
C VAL A 380 -17.27 0.69 -15.12
N LEU A 381 -16.91 1.87 -14.62
CA LEU A 381 -17.16 3.14 -15.31
C LEU A 381 -16.09 4.19 -14.96
N GLU A 382 -15.95 5.19 -15.84
CA GLU A 382 -15.15 6.38 -15.60
C GLU A 382 -16.08 7.60 -15.46
N ALA A 383 -16.09 8.23 -14.28
CA ALA A 383 -16.98 9.31 -13.88
C ALA A 383 -16.25 10.67 -13.80
N ASN A 384 -15.72 11.14 -14.93
CA ASN A 384 -14.96 12.41 -15.03
C ASN A 384 -15.79 13.69 -14.80
N PHE A 385 -17.10 13.57 -14.60
CA PHE A 385 -18.03 14.68 -14.41
C PHE A 385 -18.36 14.94 -12.93
N ILE A 386 -17.73 14.18 -12.02
CA ILE A 386 -17.85 14.35 -10.56
C ILE A 386 -16.44 14.48 -10.01
N GLU A 387 -16.20 15.49 -9.18
CA GLU A 387 -14.90 15.68 -8.55
C GLU A 387 -14.70 14.70 -7.39
N PRO A 388 -13.54 14.04 -7.28
CA PRO A 388 -13.17 13.23 -6.12
C PRO A 388 -13.04 14.08 -4.85
N ALA A 389 -13.25 13.45 -3.70
CA ALA A 389 -12.89 14.03 -2.41
C ALA A 389 -11.35 14.19 -2.29
N HIS A 390 -10.92 14.98 -1.31
CA HIS A 390 -9.52 15.37 -1.11
C HIS A 390 -8.52 14.20 -0.95
N ASP A 391 -8.97 13.01 -0.52
CA ASP A 391 -8.15 11.80 -0.35
C ASP A 391 -8.23 10.82 -1.54
N LYS A 392 -9.03 11.18 -2.55
CA LYS A 392 -9.34 10.37 -3.75
C LYS A 392 -9.84 8.96 -3.42
N GLN A 393 -10.53 8.78 -2.29
CA GLN A 393 -11.16 7.50 -1.90
C GLN A 393 -12.70 7.54 -1.97
N ASP A 394 -13.28 8.70 -2.26
CA ASP A 394 -14.71 8.91 -2.48
C ASP A 394 -14.91 10.09 -3.44
N PHE A 395 -16.15 10.38 -3.82
CA PHE A 395 -16.53 11.58 -4.56
C PHE A 395 -17.18 12.61 -3.66
N GLU A 396 -17.15 13.87 -4.09
CA GLU A 396 -17.94 14.92 -3.43
C GLU A 396 -19.44 14.61 -3.48
N ARG A 397 -20.12 14.80 -2.35
CA ARG A 397 -21.56 14.54 -2.22
C ARG A 397 -22.40 15.63 -2.88
N THR A 398 -22.49 15.54 -4.19
CA THR A 398 -23.25 16.46 -5.04
C THR A 398 -24.56 15.82 -5.54
N PRO A 399 -25.53 16.61 -6.03
CA PRO A 399 -26.71 16.06 -6.71
C PRO A 399 -26.37 15.16 -7.91
N LEU A 400 -25.25 15.42 -8.61
CA LEU A 400 -24.76 14.58 -9.69
C LEU A 400 -24.36 13.19 -9.19
N PHE A 401 -23.68 13.11 -8.04
CA PHE A 401 -23.32 11.84 -7.40
C PHE A 401 -24.56 11.02 -7.02
N ILE A 402 -25.56 11.65 -6.40
CA ILE A 402 -26.81 10.98 -6.01
C ILE A 402 -27.56 10.44 -7.25
N ARG A 403 -27.62 11.21 -8.34
CA ARG A 403 -28.23 10.76 -9.60
C ARG A 403 -27.45 9.60 -10.23
N LEU A 404 -26.11 9.61 -10.16
CA LEU A 404 -25.29 8.51 -10.62
C LEU A 404 -25.58 7.25 -9.80
N GLU A 405 -25.61 7.34 -8.47
CA GLU A 405 -25.92 6.22 -7.58
C GLU A 405 -27.27 5.56 -7.94
N ALA A 406 -28.32 6.39 -8.07
CA ALA A 406 -29.65 5.92 -8.46
C ALA A 406 -29.63 5.23 -9.84
N LYS A 407 -28.88 5.79 -10.80
CA LYS A 407 -28.77 5.18 -12.13
C LYS A 407 -28.01 3.86 -12.10
N LEU A 408 -26.92 3.77 -11.36
CA LEU A 408 -26.14 2.52 -11.24
C LEU A 408 -26.97 1.43 -10.57
N ARG A 409 -27.75 1.77 -9.54
CA ARG A 409 -28.73 0.87 -8.93
C ARG A 409 -29.70 0.29 -9.96
N GLN A 410 -30.26 1.14 -10.83
CA GLN A 410 -31.15 0.70 -11.90
C GLN A 410 -30.43 -0.23 -12.89
N ILE A 411 -29.22 0.13 -13.35
CA ILE A 411 -28.42 -0.67 -14.29
C ILE A 411 -28.16 -2.07 -13.74
N ILE A 412 -27.76 -2.19 -12.46
CA ILE A 412 -27.51 -3.48 -11.82
C ILE A 412 -28.78 -4.33 -11.78
N LEU A 413 -29.91 -3.74 -11.37
CA LEU A 413 -31.17 -4.48 -11.23
C LEU A 413 -31.72 -4.93 -12.58
N ASP A 414 -31.64 -4.10 -13.62
CA ASP A 414 -32.08 -4.42 -14.97
C ASP A 414 -31.21 -5.53 -15.57
N TYR A 415 -29.88 -5.40 -15.46
CA TYR A 415 -28.94 -6.43 -15.91
C TYR A 415 -29.15 -7.76 -15.17
N TRP A 416 -29.34 -7.71 -13.85
CA TRP A 416 -29.62 -8.90 -13.05
C TRP A 416 -30.91 -9.58 -13.49
N LYS A 417 -32.01 -8.83 -13.62
CA LYS A 417 -33.32 -9.37 -14.03
C LYS A 417 -33.22 -10.06 -15.39
N GLU A 418 -32.48 -9.48 -16.31
CA GLU A 418 -32.26 -10.02 -17.66
C GLU A 418 -31.41 -11.31 -17.64
N LYS A 419 -30.30 -11.33 -16.89
CA LYS A 419 -29.24 -12.35 -17.07
C LYS A 419 -28.99 -13.29 -15.90
N CYS A 420 -29.69 -13.16 -14.77
CA CYS A 420 -29.42 -13.96 -13.56
C CYS A 420 -29.52 -15.49 -13.80
N HIS A 421 -30.36 -15.92 -14.75
CA HIS A 421 -30.53 -17.32 -15.12
C HIS A 421 -29.27 -17.97 -15.72
N LEU A 422 -28.36 -17.17 -16.30
CA LEU A 422 -27.11 -17.64 -16.90
C LEU A 422 -26.06 -18.09 -15.87
N ILE A 423 -26.24 -17.70 -14.60
CA ILE A 423 -25.33 -18.04 -13.49
C ILE A 423 -26.04 -18.82 -12.38
N GLY A 424 -27.19 -19.44 -12.71
CA GLY A 424 -27.89 -20.39 -11.83
C GLY A 424 -28.93 -19.77 -10.88
N TYR A 425 -29.23 -18.48 -10.99
CA TYR A 425 -30.34 -17.88 -10.23
C TYR A 425 -31.67 -18.05 -10.96
N GLN A 426 -32.76 -18.17 -10.22
CA GLN A 426 -34.08 -18.29 -10.82
C GLN A 426 -34.53 -16.94 -11.45
N PRO A 427 -34.93 -16.91 -12.74
CA PRO A 427 -35.43 -15.69 -13.36
C PRO A 427 -36.72 -15.20 -12.67
N VAL A 428 -36.85 -13.88 -12.59
CA VAL A 428 -38.03 -13.20 -12.01
C VAL A 428 -39.20 -13.19 -13.00
N ASP A 429 -38.90 -13.20 -14.30
CA ASP A 429 -39.90 -13.23 -15.36
C ASP A 429 -40.58 -14.62 -15.42
N PRO A 430 -41.92 -14.71 -15.29
CA PRO A 430 -42.66 -15.98 -15.34
C PRO A 430 -42.48 -16.79 -16.64
N GLN A 431 -42.34 -16.12 -17.79
CA GLN A 431 -42.17 -16.79 -19.09
C GLN A 431 -40.78 -17.42 -19.18
N LEU A 432 -39.74 -16.64 -18.83
CA LEU A 432 -38.36 -17.13 -18.77
C LEU A 432 -38.19 -18.22 -17.70
N ARG A 433 -38.90 -18.11 -16.57
CA ARG A 433 -38.91 -19.11 -15.51
C ARG A 433 -39.48 -20.45 -15.97
N SER A 434 -40.50 -20.42 -16.82
CA SER A 434 -41.12 -21.62 -17.38
C SER A 434 -40.20 -22.30 -18.40
N GLN A 435 -39.56 -21.52 -19.28
CA GLN A 435 -38.56 -22.00 -20.24
C GLN A 435 -37.31 -22.57 -19.55
N TYR A 436 -36.78 -21.86 -18.55
CA TYR A 436 -35.64 -22.32 -17.76
C TYR A 436 -35.93 -23.62 -17.01
N LYS A 437 -37.13 -23.75 -16.42
CA LYS A 437 -37.57 -25.01 -15.79
C LYS A 437 -37.77 -26.15 -16.79
N ALA A 438 -38.16 -25.86 -18.03
CA ALA A 438 -38.27 -26.87 -19.09
C ALA A 438 -36.89 -27.35 -19.55
N ALA A 439 -35.93 -26.44 -19.76
CA ALA A 439 -34.55 -26.78 -20.14
C ALA A 439 -33.82 -27.61 -19.06
N LEU A 440 -34.10 -27.35 -17.77
CA LEU A 440 -33.60 -28.18 -16.67
C LEU A 440 -34.23 -29.58 -16.60
N LYS A 441 -35.42 -29.77 -17.18
CA LYS A 441 -36.07 -31.08 -17.28
C LYS A 441 -35.59 -31.89 -18.49
N ASP A 442 -35.21 -31.22 -19.57
CA ASP A 442 -34.72 -31.87 -20.80
C ASP A 442 -33.26 -32.34 -20.68
N SER A 443 -32.49 -31.76 -19.75
CA SER A 443 -31.08 -32.11 -19.49
C SER A 443 -30.88 -33.24 -18.46
N GLY A 444 -31.97 -33.88 -17.99
CA GLY A 444 -31.90 -34.97 -17.01
C GLY A 444 -32.83 -36.12 -17.35
N ASN A 445 -32.27 -37.32 -17.59
CA ASN A 445 -33.01 -38.58 -17.68
C ASN A 445 -33.89 -38.80 -16.41
N PRO A 446 -35.07 -39.45 -16.52
CA PRO A 446 -36.06 -39.45 -15.44
C PRO A 446 -35.70 -40.48 -14.34
N GLY A 447 -35.28 -39.98 -13.17
CA GLY A 447 -35.26 -40.72 -11.91
C GLY A 447 -36.41 -40.29 -10.97
N PRO A 448 -36.92 -41.17 -10.09
CA PRO A 448 -38.27 -41.04 -9.55
C PRO A 448 -38.42 -39.91 -8.52
N LYS A 449 -39.63 -39.35 -8.51
CA LYS A 449 -40.09 -38.30 -7.60
C LYS A 449 -39.83 -38.68 -6.13
N SER A 450 -39.08 -37.85 -5.42
CA SER A 450 -39.02 -37.86 -3.96
C SER A 450 -39.31 -36.46 -3.44
N GLN A 451 -40.38 -36.37 -2.64
CA GLN A 451 -40.79 -35.19 -1.89
C GLN A 451 -39.64 -34.72 -0.98
N GLN A 452 -39.35 -33.42 -1.01
CA GLN A 452 -38.48 -32.78 -0.04
C GLN A 452 -39.09 -32.90 1.36
N LYS A 453 -38.51 -33.78 2.19
CA LYS A 453 -38.38 -33.55 3.63
C LYS A 453 -36.92 -33.24 3.92
N ALA A 454 -36.68 -32.09 4.54
CA ALA A 454 -35.37 -31.66 4.98
C ALA A 454 -34.75 -32.69 5.93
N SER A 455 -33.55 -33.17 5.60
CA SER A 455 -32.60 -33.68 6.59
C SER A 455 -31.18 -33.71 6.02
N THR A 456 -30.28 -33.23 6.87
CA THR A 456 -28.83 -33.15 6.72
C THR A 456 -28.23 -34.54 6.59
N SER A 457 -27.52 -34.81 5.50
CA SER A 457 -26.67 -36.00 5.36
C SER A 457 -25.58 -35.73 4.33
N ARG A 458 -24.34 -35.57 4.82
CA ARG A 458 -23.11 -35.63 4.03
C ARG A 458 -23.05 -36.98 3.30
N ARG A 459 -22.88 -36.96 1.98
CA ARG A 459 -22.23 -38.04 1.25
C ARG A 459 -21.09 -37.46 0.43
N THR A 460 -19.92 -38.02 0.72
CA THR A 460 -18.69 -37.96 -0.05
C THR A 460 -18.92 -38.50 -1.47
N GLY A 461 -18.54 -37.72 -2.46
CA GLY A 461 -18.54 -38.09 -3.87
C GLY A 461 -17.59 -37.14 -4.59
N GLY A 462 -16.40 -37.65 -4.93
CA GLY A 462 -15.33 -36.88 -5.55
C GLY A 462 -15.67 -36.50 -6.98
N HIS A 463 -15.45 -35.23 -7.32
CA HIS A 463 -15.21 -34.79 -8.69
C HIS A 463 -14.07 -33.78 -8.68
N THR A 464 -12.98 -34.23 -9.30
CA THR A 464 -11.78 -33.50 -9.69
C THR A 464 -12.11 -32.46 -10.76
N SER A 465 -11.68 -31.21 -10.58
CA SER A 465 -11.56 -30.24 -11.67
C SER A 465 -10.34 -29.33 -11.48
N ASN A 466 -9.26 -29.73 -12.15
CA ASN A 466 -8.23 -28.95 -12.83
C ASN A 466 -7.99 -27.52 -12.33
N LEU A 467 -7.05 -27.40 -11.39
CA LEU A 467 -6.21 -26.22 -11.20
C LEU A 467 -4.99 -26.33 -12.14
N LEU A 468 -4.58 -25.18 -12.68
CA LEU A 468 -3.33 -24.98 -13.43
C LEU A 468 -2.08 -25.19 -12.51
N PRO A 469 -0.88 -25.39 -13.09
CA PRO A 469 0.03 -26.47 -12.69
C PRO A 469 0.85 -26.18 -11.43
N GLU A 470 1.02 -27.24 -10.64
CA GLU A 470 2.02 -27.39 -9.59
C GLU A 470 3.42 -27.56 -10.20
N THR A 471 4.38 -26.81 -9.66
CA THR A 471 5.77 -27.26 -9.57
C THR A 471 6.22 -26.91 -8.16
N TYR A 472 6.52 -27.91 -7.33
CA TYR A 472 7.66 -28.02 -6.42
C TYR A 472 7.52 -29.32 -5.63
N ASP A 473 8.47 -30.21 -5.86
CA ASP A 473 8.68 -31.51 -5.20
C ASP A 473 9.32 -31.31 -3.81
N ASP A 474 8.96 -32.16 -2.85
CA ASP A 474 9.89 -32.88 -1.95
C ASP A 474 9.10 -33.71 -0.89
N THR A 475 9.04 -35.02 -1.14
CA THR A 475 9.33 -36.19 -0.25
C THR A 475 9.73 -35.88 1.22
N GLU A 476 9.31 -36.55 2.31
CA GLU A 476 9.00 -37.96 2.63
C GLU A 476 8.12 -38.11 3.92
N VAL A 477 7.27 -39.15 3.92
CA VAL A 477 6.99 -40.22 4.92
C VAL A 477 6.93 -39.91 6.44
N ILE A 478 5.80 -40.26 7.09
CA ILE A 478 5.59 -41.26 8.17
C ILE A 478 4.16 -41.09 8.73
N GLY A 479 3.38 -42.18 8.75
CA GLY A 479 2.03 -42.26 9.33
C GLY A 479 1.99 -42.67 10.81
N LEU A 480 0.79 -42.69 11.41
CA LEU A 480 0.28 -43.70 12.38
C LEU A 480 -1.12 -43.32 12.96
N THR A 481 -2.10 -44.17 12.64
CA THR A 481 -3.18 -44.79 13.46
C THR A 481 -3.86 -44.13 14.68
N ALA A 482 -5.19 -43.94 14.55
CA ALA A 482 -6.34 -44.56 15.27
C ALA A 482 -6.60 -44.50 16.81
N ASN A 483 -7.91 -44.43 17.11
CA ASN A 483 -8.70 -44.71 18.35
C ASN A 483 -8.81 -43.58 19.41
N GLY A 484 -9.96 -43.29 20.04
CA GLY A 484 -11.32 -43.83 20.04
C GLY A 484 -12.17 -43.19 21.17
N SER A 485 -13.50 -43.43 21.15
CA SER A 485 -14.47 -43.30 22.29
C SER A 485 -14.79 -41.87 22.77
N GLY A 486 -16.02 -41.35 22.90
CA GLY A 486 -17.34 -41.94 23.11
C GLY A 486 -17.88 -41.44 24.47
N SER A 487 -18.91 -40.58 24.50
CA SER A 487 -20.06 -40.70 25.42
C SER A 487 -21.11 -39.59 25.22
N ARG A 488 -22.32 -39.93 25.64
CA ARG A 488 -23.63 -39.38 25.32
C ARG A 488 -24.32 -38.99 26.62
N VAL A 489 -24.89 -37.79 26.74
CA VAL A 489 -25.93 -37.50 27.74
C VAL A 489 -27.00 -36.58 27.15
N ARG A 490 -28.25 -37.00 27.30
CA ARG A 490 -29.50 -36.28 26.96
C ARG A 490 -29.96 -35.48 28.18
N SER A 491 -30.66 -34.37 27.98
CA SER A 491 -31.75 -33.96 28.87
C SER A 491 -32.79 -33.13 28.12
N PHE A 492 -34.04 -33.27 28.56
CA PHE A 492 -35.32 -32.84 27.99
C PHE A 492 -35.85 -31.53 28.63
N GLY A 493 -36.83 -30.88 27.97
CA GLY A 493 -37.79 -29.91 28.55
C GLY A 493 -38.17 -28.80 27.55
N GLN A 494 -39.25 -28.94 26.75
CA GLN A 494 -40.61 -28.39 26.96
C GLN A 494 -40.61 -26.88 27.28
N ALA A 495 -40.91 -25.95 26.35
CA ALA A 495 -42.17 -25.61 25.65
C ALA A 495 -43.24 -24.95 26.55
N GLN A 496 -43.54 -23.66 26.29
CA GLN A 496 -44.86 -23.06 26.51
C GLN A 496 -45.08 -21.80 25.64
N GLU A 497 -46.26 -21.75 25.02
CA GLU A 497 -46.81 -20.74 24.10
C GLU A 497 -47.57 -19.61 24.83
N ASN A 498 -47.68 -18.42 24.20
CA ASN A 498 -48.95 -17.69 23.93
C ASN A 498 -48.68 -16.23 23.44
N SER A 499 -49.04 -15.88 22.19
CA SER A 499 -50.16 -14.99 21.73
C SER A 499 -50.17 -13.53 22.28
N MET A 500 -50.50 -12.42 21.60
CA MET A 500 -50.81 -11.98 20.23
C MET A 500 -51.05 -10.43 20.33
N GLU A 501 -50.39 -9.62 19.47
CA GLU A 501 -50.63 -8.23 18.92
C GLU A 501 -51.64 -7.20 19.53
N PRO A 502 -51.65 -5.88 19.14
CA PRO A 502 -50.64 -4.93 18.59
C PRO A 502 -50.68 -3.52 19.27
N VAL A 503 -50.02 -2.51 18.67
CA VAL A 503 -50.24 -1.02 18.71
C VAL A 503 -49.05 -0.18 19.22
N GLY A 504 -48.68 0.83 18.43
CA GLY A 504 -48.14 2.10 18.94
C GLY A 504 -46.73 2.47 18.46
N LEU A 505 -46.64 3.46 17.58
CA LEU A 505 -45.41 4.20 17.26
C LEU A 505 -44.97 5.01 18.48
N ASP A 506 -43.70 4.92 18.87
CA ASP A 506 -42.93 6.11 19.29
C ASP A 506 -41.42 5.86 19.26
N GLU A 507 -40.70 6.92 18.93
CA GLU A 507 -39.24 7.00 18.84
C GLU A 507 -38.59 6.79 20.22
N ASN A 508 -37.53 5.96 20.30
CA ASN A 508 -36.43 6.18 21.25
C ASN A 508 -35.18 5.35 20.89
N SER A 509 -34.04 6.02 21.02
CA SER A 509 -32.67 5.56 20.84
C SER A 509 -32.27 4.42 21.78
N VAL A 510 -31.56 3.40 21.28
CA VAL A 510 -30.85 2.44 22.14
C VAL A 510 -29.48 2.06 21.57
N ASP A 511 -28.51 2.19 22.46
CA ASP A 511 -27.09 1.87 22.46
C ASP A 511 -26.81 0.36 22.21
N ILE A 512 -25.74 0.02 21.49
CA ILE A 512 -25.33 -1.38 21.27
C ILE A 512 -23.99 -1.63 21.97
N GLY A 513 -24.08 -2.29 23.13
CA GLY A 513 -22.96 -2.83 23.89
C GLY A 513 -22.33 -4.09 23.27
N SER A 514 -21.02 -4.19 23.46
CA SER A 514 -20.14 -5.31 23.13
C SER A 514 -20.09 -6.31 24.29
N GLU A 515 -20.10 -7.62 24.02
CA GLU A 515 -19.06 -8.59 24.43
C GLU A 515 -19.48 -10.05 24.21
N GLY A 516 -18.57 -10.85 23.66
CA GLY A 516 -18.62 -12.32 23.65
C GLY A 516 -17.22 -12.86 23.89
N ALA A 517 -16.97 -13.39 25.08
CA ALA A 517 -15.68 -13.95 25.50
C ALA A 517 -15.44 -15.36 24.92
N LEU A 518 -14.19 -15.69 24.56
CA LEU A 518 -13.76 -16.99 24.04
C LEU A 518 -12.91 -17.78 25.04
N ASP A 519 -13.00 -19.11 24.94
CA ASP A 519 -12.49 -20.17 25.83
C ASP A 519 -10.96 -20.14 26.07
N PRO A 520 -10.48 -20.12 27.34
CA PRO A 520 -9.07 -20.08 27.72
C PRO A 520 -8.20 -21.28 27.29
N TYR A 521 -8.78 -22.48 27.14
CA TYR A 521 -7.98 -23.70 26.90
C TYR A 521 -7.36 -23.75 25.49
N ILE A 522 -7.97 -23.06 24.51
CA ILE A 522 -7.46 -22.96 23.13
C ILE A 522 -6.29 -21.97 23.05
N MET A 523 -6.25 -20.98 23.95
CA MET A 523 -5.24 -19.94 23.97
C MET A 523 -3.85 -20.49 24.35
N GLU A 524 -3.82 -21.44 25.28
CA GLU A 524 -2.60 -22.09 25.74
C GLU A 524 -1.98 -22.98 24.65
N LYS A 525 -2.80 -23.75 23.93
CA LYS A 525 -2.29 -24.61 22.85
C LYS A 525 -1.77 -23.82 21.64
N LEU A 526 -2.39 -22.67 21.34
CA LEU A 526 -1.94 -21.77 20.27
C LEU A 526 -0.73 -20.94 20.67
N SER A 527 -0.54 -20.64 21.95
CA SER A 527 0.66 -19.95 22.43
C SER A 527 1.88 -20.88 22.31
N GLU A 528 1.73 -22.16 22.67
CA GLU A 528 2.76 -23.19 22.52
C GLU A 528 3.17 -23.40 21.06
N GLU A 529 2.21 -23.51 20.14
CA GLU A 529 2.51 -23.71 18.72
C GLU A 529 3.16 -22.47 18.09
N ASN A 530 2.77 -21.26 18.52
CA ASN A 530 3.44 -20.02 18.10
C ASN A 530 4.87 -19.93 18.63
N ILE A 531 5.12 -20.32 19.89
CA ILE A 531 6.48 -20.39 20.44
C ILE A 531 7.32 -21.37 19.60
N GLY A 532 6.76 -22.52 19.22
CA GLY A 532 7.41 -23.47 18.30
C GLY A 532 7.78 -22.85 16.95
N LEU A 533 6.86 -22.09 16.34
CA LEU A 533 7.11 -21.38 15.08
C LEU A 533 8.15 -20.26 15.21
N PHE A 534 8.19 -19.57 16.35
CA PHE A 534 9.24 -18.58 16.64
C PHE A 534 10.61 -19.23 16.76
N THR A 535 10.72 -20.34 17.48
CA THR A 535 11.97 -21.12 17.58
C THR A 535 12.42 -21.61 16.20
N ARG A 536 11.50 -22.15 15.39
CA ARG A 536 11.82 -22.61 14.04
C ARG A 536 12.26 -21.49 13.10
N ARG A 537 11.69 -20.29 13.24
CA ARG A 537 12.10 -19.10 12.49
C ARG A 537 13.51 -18.65 12.87
N GLU A 538 13.88 -18.76 14.14
CA GLU A 538 15.22 -18.42 14.60
C GLU A 538 16.26 -19.44 14.11
N GLU A 539 15.93 -20.74 14.12
CA GLU A 539 16.77 -21.79 13.52
C GLU A 539 17.02 -21.55 12.02
N LEU A 540 15.98 -21.14 11.27
CA LEU A 540 16.13 -20.80 9.86
C LEU A 540 17.01 -19.56 9.66
N ARG A 541 16.93 -18.57 10.55
CA ARG A 541 17.80 -17.38 10.52
C ARG A 541 19.26 -17.75 10.79
N GLN A 542 19.50 -18.68 11.72
CA GLN A 542 20.84 -19.20 12.00
C GLN A 542 21.39 -20.00 10.82
N ARG A 543 20.57 -20.85 10.16
CA ARG A 543 20.97 -21.55 8.92
C ARG A 543 21.29 -20.58 7.78
N ASP A 544 20.50 -19.53 7.57
CA ASP A 544 20.78 -18.53 6.52
C ASP A 544 22.13 -17.84 6.78
N THR A 545 22.45 -17.55 8.04
CA THR A 545 23.74 -16.98 8.44
C THR A 545 24.90 -17.94 8.16
N GLN A 546 24.76 -19.21 8.52
CA GLN A 546 25.78 -20.24 8.25
C GLN A 546 25.99 -20.47 6.75
N LEU A 547 24.91 -20.48 5.96
CA LEU A 547 25.00 -20.62 4.50
C LEU A 547 25.72 -19.43 3.87
N ARG A 548 25.44 -18.20 4.32
CA ARG A 548 26.15 -17.00 3.85
C ARG A 548 27.63 -17.04 4.16
N GLN A 549 28.00 -17.52 5.35
CA GLN A 549 29.39 -17.70 5.72
C GLN A 549 30.07 -18.75 4.83
N THR A 550 29.42 -19.89 4.60
CA THR A 550 29.92 -20.96 3.73
C THR A 550 30.11 -20.48 2.30
N VAL A 551 29.16 -19.69 1.77
CA VAL A 551 29.28 -19.08 0.43
C VAL A 551 30.50 -18.14 0.36
N GLY A 552 30.72 -17.31 1.38
CA GLY A 552 31.91 -16.44 1.44
C GLY A 552 33.23 -17.22 1.46
N GLU A 553 33.29 -18.32 2.21
CA GLU A 553 34.47 -19.20 2.24
C GLU A 553 34.73 -19.86 0.88
N LEU A 554 33.67 -20.34 0.21
CA LEU A 554 33.76 -20.91 -1.14
C LEU A 554 34.20 -19.89 -2.19
N GLU A 555 33.72 -18.64 -2.10
CA GLU A 555 34.14 -17.55 -2.98
C GLU A 555 35.63 -17.23 -2.81
N GLN A 556 36.13 -17.27 -1.56
CA GLN A 556 37.55 -17.07 -1.27
C GLN A 556 38.41 -18.21 -1.83
N GLN A 557 37.98 -19.47 -1.64
CA GLN A 557 38.67 -20.63 -2.23
C GLN A 557 38.67 -20.59 -3.76
N LEU A 558 37.58 -20.15 -4.38
CA LEU A 558 37.49 -19.99 -5.81
C LEU A 558 38.47 -18.91 -6.31
N ALA A 559 38.57 -17.78 -5.61
CA ALA A 559 39.52 -16.73 -5.95
C ALA A 559 40.97 -17.21 -5.84
N GLU A 560 41.31 -17.96 -4.80
CA GLU A 560 42.65 -18.50 -4.62
C GLU A 560 43.00 -19.56 -5.68
N THR A 561 42.04 -20.42 -6.02
CA THR A 561 42.20 -21.43 -7.08
C THR A 561 42.42 -20.76 -8.43
N LYS A 562 41.65 -19.70 -8.75
CA LYS A 562 41.86 -18.91 -9.97
C LYS A 562 43.26 -18.30 -10.03
N LYS A 563 43.77 -17.78 -8.90
CA LYS A 563 45.12 -17.23 -8.81
C LYS A 563 46.20 -18.31 -9.06
N LYS A 564 46.05 -19.50 -8.46
CA LYS A 564 46.96 -20.63 -8.68
C LYS A 564 46.92 -21.13 -10.12
N CYS A 565 45.74 -21.20 -10.74
CA CYS A 565 45.61 -21.55 -12.16
C CYS A 565 46.29 -20.53 -13.09
N ALA A 566 46.19 -19.24 -12.78
CA ALA A 566 46.87 -18.19 -13.55
C ALA A 566 48.40 -18.33 -13.46
N GLN A 567 48.93 -18.58 -12.26
CA GLN A 567 50.36 -18.80 -12.05
C GLN A 567 50.88 -20.04 -12.79
N LEU A 568 50.16 -21.15 -12.73
CA LEU A 568 50.51 -22.37 -13.48
C LEU A 568 50.46 -22.16 -15.00
N ALA A 569 49.52 -21.36 -15.50
CA ALA A 569 49.44 -21.03 -16.92
C ALA A 569 50.64 -20.19 -17.39
N ASP A 570 51.11 -19.26 -16.55
CA ASP A 570 52.31 -18.46 -16.84
C ASP A 570 53.58 -19.30 -16.76
N ASP A 571 53.72 -20.19 -15.78
CA ASP A 571 54.84 -21.13 -15.69
C ASP A 571 54.91 -22.08 -16.90
N LEU A 572 53.75 -22.56 -17.37
CA LEU A 572 53.67 -23.38 -18.59
C LEU A 572 54.08 -22.61 -19.84
N ARG A 573 53.75 -21.32 -19.93
CA ARG A 573 54.21 -20.45 -21.04
C ARG A 573 55.72 -20.28 -21.02
N ILE A 574 56.30 -20.06 -19.83
CA ILE A 574 57.75 -19.94 -19.64
C ILE A 574 58.47 -21.24 -19.99
N ARG A 575 57.94 -22.41 -19.57
CA ARG A 575 58.55 -23.70 -19.93
C ARG A 575 58.47 -24.02 -21.42
N LYS A 576 57.36 -23.64 -22.08
CA LYS A 576 57.23 -23.78 -23.55
C LYS A 576 58.22 -22.91 -24.30
N SER A 577 58.48 -21.68 -23.85
CA SER A 577 59.49 -20.82 -24.48
C SER A 577 60.91 -21.31 -24.26
N GLN A 578 61.21 -21.94 -23.11
CA GLN A 578 62.50 -22.57 -22.84
C GLN A 578 62.73 -23.85 -23.66
N GLN A 579 61.70 -24.67 -23.90
CA GLN A 579 61.82 -25.84 -24.79
C GLN A 579 62.02 -25.48 -26.26
N GLN A 580 61.50 -24.33 -26.71
CA GLN A 580 61.75 -23.83 -28.07
C GLN A 580 63.15 -23.22 -28.27
N GLN A 581 63.94 -23.06 -27.20
CA GLN A 581 65.31 -22.56 -27.25
C GLN A 581 66.39 -23.66 -27.14
N GLN A 582 66.02 -24.94 -27.02
CA GLN A 582 67.01 -26.02 -27.15
C GLN A 582 67.33 -26.29 -28.62
N PRO A 583 68.61 -26.27 -29.04
CA PRO A 583 68.99 -26.59 -30.41
C PRO A 583 68.76 -28.08 -30.67
N PRO A 584 68.35 -28.47 -31.89
CA PRO A 584 68.22 -29.88 -32.22
C PRO A 584 69.60 -30.54 -32.11
N TYR A 585 69.70 -31.60 -31.30
CA TYR A 585 70.87 -32.46 -31.31
C TYR A 585 71.00 -33.09 -32.70
N ILE A 586 72.22 -32.98 -33.23
CA ILE A 586 72.71 -33.46 -34.53
C ILE A 586 72.45 -34.96 -34.71
#